data_AF-A0A849FWH4-F1
#
_entry.id   AF-A0A849FWH4-F1
#
_cell.length_a   1.000
_cell.length_b   1.000
_cell.length_c   1.000
_cell.angle_alpha   90.00
_cell.angle_beta   90.00
_cell.angle_gamma   90.00
#
_symmetry.space_group_name_H-M   'P 1'
#
loop_
_entity.id
_entity.type
_entity.pdbx_description
1 polymer ?
#
loop_
_entity_poly.entity_id
_entity_poly.type
_entity_poly.pdbx_seq_one_letter_code
_entity_poly.pdbx_strand_id
1 'polypeptide(L)'
;MTNRFIPFTCGKIKDRVLVLSILLSVFSLDIRSQQFENSDLDGTAFSYSSLPDGWEEVQVGDPACFATNANIGDTPDLTNASNPGPENGVVGIAHSGNTFICGLRMNGPTVTFHEGIQQTLGGLVIGESYAIEFFQAVV
;
A
#
# COMPACT_ATOMS: atom_id res chain seq x y z
N MET A 1 29.56 37.05 -65.14
CA MET A 1 29.11 36.89 -63.73
C MET A 1 28.34 35.57 -63.65
N THR A 2 28.97 34.50 -63.18
CA THR A 2 28.33 33.19 -63.05
C THR A 2 28.08 32.92 -61.57
N ASN A 3 26.84 33.11 -61.14
CA ASN A 3 26.37 32.78 -59.79
C ASN A 3 26.40 31.27 -59.60
N ARG A 4 27.34 30.78 -58.78
CA ARG A 4 27.28 29.42 -58.23
C ARG A 4 26.32 29.39 -57.05
N PHE A 5 25.13 28.84 -57.27
CA PHE A 5 24.27 28.38 -56.19
C PHE A 5 24.89 27.11 -55.58
N ILE A 6 25.26 27.18 -54.30
CA ILE A 6 25.61 26.01 -53.51
C ILE A 6 24.29 25.45 -52.95
N PRO A 7 23.85 24.25 -53.35
CA PRO A 7 22.65 23.66 -52.76
C PRO A 7 22.98 23.21 -51.34
N PHE A 8 22.32 23.81 -50.35
CA PHE A 8 22.26 23.23 -49.02
C PHE A 8 21.45 21.94 -49.09
N THR A 9 22.14 20.81 -49.06
CA THR A 9 21.52 19.49 -49.05
C THR A 9 20.81 19.27 -47.71
N CYS A 10 19.48 19.22 -47.75
CA CYS A 10 18.55 18.97 -46.64
C CYS A 10 18.76 17.63 -45.88
N GLY A 11 19.64 16.74 -46.38
CA GLY A 11 19.90 15.42 -45.78
C GLY A 11 20.63 15.43 -44.43
N LYS A 12 21.60 16.34 -44.22
CA LYS A 12 22.48 16.31 -43.02
C LYS A 12 21.77 16.63 -41.70
N ILE A 13 20.60 17.26 -41.75
CA ILE A 13 19.81 17.59 -40.56
C ILE A 13 18.99 16.38 -40.10
N LYS A 14 18.44 15.58 -41.03
CA LYS A 14 17.70 14.35 -40.70
C LYS A 14 18.59 13.32 -39.99
N ASP A 15 19.81 13.13 -40.46
CA ASP A 15 20.74 12.15 -39.89
C ASP A 15 21.16 12.53 -38.46
N ARG A 16 21.35 13.84 -38.20
CA ARG A 16 21.71 14.34 -36.86
C ARG A 16 20.55 14.23 -35.87
N VAL A 17 19.33 14.49 -36.32
CA VAL A 17 18.12 14.32 -35.50
C VAL A 17 17.90 12.85 -35.18
N LEU A 18 18.08 11.95 -36.15
CA LEU A 18 17.96 10.51 -35.94
C LEU A 18 18.99 9.99 -34.92
N VAL A 19 20.26 10.40 -35.04
CA VAL A 19 21.32 10.02 -34.10
C VAL A 19 21.02 10.53 -32.70
N LEU A 20 20.52 11.77 -32.56
CA LEU A 20 20.15 12.35 -31.27
C LEU A 20 18.96 11.61 -30.64
N SER A 21 17.94 11.23 -31.43
CA SER A 21 16.80 10.44 -30.97
C SER A 21 17.22 9.05 -30.49
N ILE A 22 18.15 8.40 -31.20
CA ILE A 22 18.71 7.09 -30.79
C ILE A 22 19.51 7.25 -29.51
N LEU A 23 20.32 8.31 -29.38
CA LEU A 23 21.12 8.57 -28.17
C LEU A 23 20.22 8.79 -26.94
N LEU A 24 19.12 9.54 -27.08
CA LEU A 24 18.17 9.77 -25.98
C LEU A 24 17.45 8.49 -25.54
N SER A 25 17.17 7.55 -26.44
CA SER A 25 16.52 6.28 -26.08
C SER A 25 17.42 5.31 -25.30
N VAL A 26 18.75 5.46 -25.38
CA VAL A 26 19.69 4.61 -24.61
C VAL A 26 19.76 5.02 -23.13
N PHE A 27 19.37 6.26 -22.80
CA PHE A 27 19.20 6.73 -21.42
C PHE A 27 17.81 6.41 -20.88
N SER A 28 17.35 5.18 -21.08
CA SER A 28 16.17 4.67 -20.38
C SER A 28 16.49 4.71 -18.89
N LEU A 29 15.88 5.66 -18.18
CA LEU A 29 15.91 5.74 -16.74
C LEU A 29 15.19 4.49 -16.23
N ASP A 30 15.91 3.56 -15.61
CA ASP A 30 15.32 2.49 -14.82
C ASP A 30 14.61 3.13 -13.61
N ILE A 31 13.37 3.56 -13.80
CA ILE A 31 12.46 3.85 -12.69
C ILE A 31 12.14 2.48 -12.08
N ARG A 32 12.93 2.08 -11.09
CA ARG A 32 12.59 0.96 -10.21
C ARG A 32 11.53 1.44 -9.23
N SER A 33 10.30 1.51 -9.72
CA SER A 33 9.14 1.39 -8.86
C SER A 33 9.23 0.02 -8.19
N GLN A 34 9.60 0.00 -6.92
CA GLN A 34 9.43 -1.18 -6.09
C GLN A 34 7.92 -1.29 -5.87
N GLN A 35 7.25 -2.16 -6.64
CA GLN A 35 5.87 -2.51 -6.35
C GLN A 35 5.90 -3.34 -5.07
N PHE A 36 5.60 -2.72 -3.95
CA PHE A 36 5.25 -3.47 -2.75
C PHE A 36 3.90 -4.13 -3.02
N GLU A 37 3.87 -5.45 -3.10
CA GLU A 37 2.61 -6.19 -3.09
C GLU A 37 2.14 -6.28 -1.64
N ASN A 38 1.50 -5.21 -1.17
CA ASN A 38 0.64 -5.28 0.00
C ASN A 38 -0.80 -5.38 -0.50
N SER A 39 -1.46 -6.47 -0.17
CA SER A 39 -2.90 -6.60 -0.36
C SER A 39 -3.61 -5.45 0.34
N ASP A 40 -4.69 -4.97 -0.27
CA ASP A 40 -5.63 -4.06 0.38
C ASP A 40 -6.21 -4.72 1.65
N LEU A 41 -6.99 -3.98 2.43
CA LEU A 41 -7.78 -4.53 3.54
C LEU A 41 -9.01 -5.29 3.06
N ASP A 42 -8.90 -5.96 1.90
CA ASP A 42 -9.91 -6.82 1.31
C ASP A 42 -9.77 -8.26 1.82
N GLY A 43 -10.91 -8.86 2.10
CA GLY A 43 -11.00 -10.26 2.51
C GLY A 43 -12.44 -10.67 2.70
N THR A 44 -12.66 -11.84 3.34
CA THR A 44 -14.02 -12.31 3.59
C THR A 44 -14.42 -12.16 5.06
N ALA A 45 -15.18 -11.10 5.34
CA ALA A 45 -15.74 -10.82 6.66
C ALA A 45 -16.92 -11.76 6.99
N PHE A 46 -16.62 -12.93 7.55
CA PHE A 46 -17.62 -13.93 7.95
C PHE A 46 -17.88 -13.96 9.46
N SER A 47 -16.92 -13.56 10.28
CA SER A 47 -16.99 -13.64 11.74
C SER A 47 -16.12 -12.58 12.40
N TYR A 48 -16.24 -12.47 13.72
CA TYR A 48 -15.25 -11.79 14.54
C TYR A 48 -13.87 -12.44 14.36
N SER A 49 -12.83 -11.65 14.65
CA SER A 49 -11.43 -12.05 14.61
C SER A 49 -10.98 -12.56 13.25
N SER A 50 -11.62 -12.09 12.18
CA SER A 50 -11.20 -12.36 10.80
C SER A 50 -10.28 -11.23 10.30
N LEU A 51 -9.35 -11.57 9.41
CA LEU A 51 -8.34 -10.67 8.88
C LEU A 51 -8.44 -10.56 7.36
N PRO A 52 -7.97 -9.45 6.77
CA PRO A 52 -7.83 -9.35 5.31
C PRO A 52 -6.76 -10.30 4.78
N ASP A 53 -6.84 -10.62 3.49
CA ASP A 53 -5.95 -11.60 2.87
C ASP A 53 -4.49 -11.11 2.90
N GLY A 54 -3.60 -11.90 3.50
CA GLY A 54 -2.16 -11.58 3.61
C GLY A 54 -1.80 -10.67 4.78
N TRP A 55 -2.74 -10.38 5.68
CA TRP A 55 -2.51 -9.66 6.94
C TRP A 55 -2.57 -10.61 8.13
N GLU A 56 -1.79 -10.27 9.17
CA GLU A 56 -1.75 -10.98 10.44
C GLU A 56 -2.17 -10.01 11.56
N GLU A 57 -2.66 -10.53 12.67
CA GLU A 57 -2.90 -9.73 13.87
C GLU A 57 -1.59 -9.43 14.60
N VAL A 58 -1.54 -8.30 15.32
CA VAL A 58 -0.41 -7.99 16.22
C VAL A 58 -0.62 -8.72 17.54
N GLN A 59 -0.05 -9.92 17.61
CA GLN A 59 -0.29 -10.86 18.71
C GLN A 59 0.21 -10.37 20.08
N VAL A 60 -0.45 -10.87 21.13
CA VAL A 60 0.07 -10.78 22.51
C VAL A 60 1.47 -11.38 22.57
N GLY A 61 2.45 -10.55 22.93
CA GLY A 61 3.86 -10.91 22.96
C GLY A 61 4.72 -10.03 22.04
N ASP A 62 4.10 -9.39 21.04
CA ASP A 62 4.76 -8.34 20.28
C ASP A 62 5.03 -7.11 21.21
N PRO A 63 6.24 -6.51 21.18
CA PRO A 63 6.56 -5.34 22.00
C PRO A 63 5.66 -4.12 21.76
N ALA A 64 5.02 -4.01 20.60
CA ALA A 64 4.05 -2.98 20.27
C ALA A 64 2.61 -3.34 20.72
N CYS A 65 2.35 -4.58 21.13
CA CYS A 65 1.05 -5.02 21.62
C CYS A 65 0.95 -4.85 23.14
N PHE A 66 -0.12 -4.19 23.60
CA PHE A 66 -0.42 -4.01 25.02
C PHE A 66 -1.61 -4.87 25.49
N ALA A 67 -2.12 -5.75 24.63
CA ALA A 67 -3.18 -6.65 24.99
C ALA A 67 -2.70 -7.66 26.05
N THR A 68 -3.60 -8.04 26.95
CA THR A 68 -3.27 -8.97 28.06
C THR A 68 -3.69 -10.41 27.78
N ASN A 69 -4.50 -10.63 26.75
CA ASN A 69 -5.14 -11.92 26.47
C ASN A 69 -5.09 -12.22 24.98
N ALA A 70 -4.34 -13.25 24.61
CA ALA A 70 -4.26 -13.73 23.24
C ALA A 70 -5.62 -14.30 22.78
N ASN A 71 -5.98 -14.05 21.53
CA ASN A 71 -7.24 -14.43 20.89
C ASN A 71 -8.49 -13.76 21.50
N ILE A 72 -8.31 -12.68 22.27
CA ILE A 72 -9.42 -11.92 22.88
C ILE A 72 -9.13 -10.42 22.79
N GLY A 73 -7.95 -9.99 23.23
CA GLY A 73 -7.57 -8.57 23.31
C GLY A 73 -6.73 -8.09 22.12
N ASP A 74 -6.27 -9.00 21.27
CA ASP A 74 -5.39 -8.77 20.12
C ASP A 74 -6.04 -9.18 18.79
N THR A 75 -7.34 -9.40 18.76
CA THR A 75 -8.08 -9.90 17.58
C THR A 75 -8.92 -8.81 16.93
N PRO A 76 -8.40 -8.04 15.96
CA PRO A 76 -9.20 -7.09 15.21
C PRO A 76 -10.24 -7.81 14.33
N ASP A 77 -11.25 -7.06 13.91
CA ASP A 77 -12.38 -7.56 13.12
C ASP A 77 -12.37 -7.01 11.68
N LEU A 78 -12.25 -7.90 10.70
CA LEU A 78 -12.56 -7.56 9.31
C LEU A 78 -14.07 -7.34 9.18
N THR A 79 -14.42 -6.16 8.69
CA THR A 79 -15.79 -5.67 8.68
C THR A 79 -16.23 -5.24 7.27
N ASN A 80 -17.52 -5.34 7.00
CA ASN A 80 -18.18 -4.76 5.85
C ASN A 80 -19.57 -4.22 6.23
N ALA A 81 -20.40 -3.91 5.23
CA ALA A 81 -21.76 -3.43 5.43
C ALA A 81 -22.70 -4.44 6.12
N SER A 82 -22.30 -5.71 6.25
CA SER A 82 -23.13 -6.80 6.74
C SER A 82 -22.62 -7.48 8.02
N ASN A 83 -21.31 -7.53 8.27
CA ASN A 83 -20.71 -8.18 9.44
C ASN A 83 -19.37 -7.52 9.82
N PRO A 84 -18.98 -7.54 11.11
CA PRO A 84 -19.85 -7.52 12.28
C PRO A 84 -20.88 -6.38 12.28
N GLY A 85 -20.80 -5.43 11.36
CA GLY A 85 -21.92 -4.57 11.00
C GLY A 85 -22.41 -3.60 12.09
N PRO A 86 -23.34 -2.69 11.73
CA PRO A 86 -23.83 -1.64 12.63
C PRO A 86 -24.50 -2.16 13.91
N GLU A 87 -25.09 -3.35 13.89
CA GLU A 87 -25.76 -3.98 15.03
C GLU A 87 -24.82 -4.28 16.20
N ASN A 88 -23.52 -4.44 15.93
CA ASN A 88 -22.49 -4.66 16.94
C ASN A 88 -21.74 -3.36 17.29
N GLY A 89 -22.25 -2.20 16.85
CA GLY A 89 -21.62 -0.91 17.06
C GLY A 89 -20.44 -0.63 16.12
N VAL A 90 -20.22 -1.47 15.11
CA VAL A 90 -19.16 -1.27 14.12
C VAL A 90 -19.74 -0.61 12.89
N VAL A 91 -19.36 0.63 12.63
CA VAL A 91 -19.82 1.40 11.47
C VAL A 91 -18.62 1.99 10.75
N GLY A 92 -18.53 1.75 9.45
CA GLY A 92 -17.46 2.26 8.61
C GLY A 92 -17.79 2.11 7.14
N ILE A 93 -17.01 2.81 6.30
CA ILE A 93 -17.04 2.70 4.85
C ILE A 93 -15.61 2.39 4.43
N ALA A 94 -15.42 1.29 3.70
CA ALA A 94 -14.12 0.94 3.15
C ALA A 94 -13.66 2.05 2.18
N HIS A 95 -12.43 2.53 2.35
CA HIS A 95 -11.86 3.52 1.44
C HIS A 95 -11.60 2.92 0.06
N SER A 96 -11.16 1.67 0.05
CA SER A 96 -10.89 0.83 -1.10
C SER A 96 -11.42 -0.58 -0.83
N GLY A 97 -11.75 -1.32 -1.88
CA GLY A 97 -12.32 -2.66 -1.73
C GLY A 97 -13.75 -2.69 -1.20
N ASN A 98 -14.12 -3.81 -0.57
CA ASN A 98 -15.44 -4.06 0.03
C ASN A 98 -15.39 -4.24 1.56
N THR A 99 -14.21 -4.43 2.14
CA THR A 99 -14.03 -4.62 3.59
C THR A 99 -13.09 -3.59 4.20
N PHE A 100 -13.17 -3.41 5.51
CA PHE A 100 -12.30 -2.53 6.29
C PHE A 100 -12.01 -3.18 7.65
N ILE A 101 -10.90 -2.80 8.29
CA ILE A 101 -10.58 -3.32 9.62
C ILE A 101 -11.18 -2.45 10.73
N CYS A 102 -11.73 -3.09 11.75
CA CYS A 102 -12.08 -2.46 13.02
C CYS A 102 -11.21 -3.06 14.12
N GLY A 103 -10.65 -2.21 14.99
CA GLY A 103 -9.86 -2.65 16.13
C GLY A 103 -10.25 -1.88 17.38
N LEU A 104 -10.25 -2.57 18.51
CA LEU A 104 -10.52 -2.03 19.82
C LEU A 104 -9.23 -1.71 20.58
N ARG A 105 -9.16 -0.50 21.11
CA ARG A 105 -8.16 -0.10 22.10
C ARG A 105 -8.83 0.30 23.40
N MET A 106 -8.66 -0.53 24.43
CA MET A 106 -9.30 -0.33 25.72
C MET A 106 -8.43 -0.90 26.85
N ASN A 107 -8.30 -0.18 27.96
CA ASN A 107 -7.65 -0.69 29.16
C ASN A 107 -8.70 -1.05 30.22
N GLY A 108 -9.05 -2.33 30.31
CA GLY A 108 -10.01 -2.85 31.26
C GLY A 108 -9.36 -3.51 32.49
N PRO A 109 -10.12 -3.71 33.58
CA PRO A 109 -9.60 -4.33 34.81
C PRO A 109 -9.29 -5.82 34.66
N THR A 110 -9.92 -6.49 33.68
CA THR A 110 -9.77 -7.94 33.45
C THR A 110 -9.09 -8.24 32.12
N VAL A 111 -9.33 -7.41 31.11
CA VAL A 111 -8.78 -7.55 29.75
C VAL A 111 -8.38 -6.17 29.25
N THR A 112 -7.17 -6.05 28.76
CA THR A 112 -6.72 -4.93 27.92
C THR A 112 -6.81 -5.35 26.46
N PHE A 113 -7.52 -4.55 25.67
CA PHE A 113 -7.60 -4.67 24.22
C PHE A 113 -6.59 -3.72 23.59
N HIS A 114 -5.76 -4.25 22.71
CA HIS A 114 -4.88 -3.48 21.84
C HIS A 114 -4.80 -4.21 20.51
N GLU A 115 -5.89 -4.14 19.77
CA GLU A 115 -6.05 -4.84 18.50
C GLU A 115 -5.37 -4.05 17.38
N GLY A 116 -4.69 -4.79 16.51
CA GLY A 116 -3.99 -4.23 15.36
C GLY A 116 -3.64 -5.32 14.37
N ILE A 117 -3.29 -4.88 13.16
CA ILE A 117 -2.83 -5.76 12.09
C ILE A 117 -1.39 -5.42 11.69
N GLN A 118 -0.70 -6.40 11.14
CA GLN A 118 0.66 -6.31 10.65
C GLN A 118 0.84 -7.12 9.37
N GLN A 119 1.87 -6.73 8.63
CA GLN A 119 2.34 -7.46 7.46
C GLN A 119 3.85 -7.25 7.34
N THR A 120 4.58 -8.29 6.94
CA THR A 120 6.02 -8.18 6.68
C THR A 120 6.26 -7.57 5.30
N LEU A 121 6.96 -6.43 5.26
CA LEU A 121 7.41 -5.80 4.02
C LEU A 121 8.74 -6.38 3.55
N GLY A 122 8.76 -6.96 2.35
CA GLY A 122 9.98 -7.41 1.68
C GLY A 122 10.56 -6.38 0.71
N GLY A 123 11.83 -6.55 0.32
CA GLY A 123 12.45 -5.77 -0.75
C GLY A 123 12.96 -4.38 -0.38
N LEU A 124 12.90 -4.01 0.91
CA LEU A 124 13.43 -2.73 1.39
C LEU A 124 14.96 -2.68 1.28
N VAL A 125 15.48 -1.57 0.77
CA VAL A 125 16.91 -1.28 0.65
C VAL A 125 17.32 -0.29 1.74
N ILE A 126 18.37 -0.62 2.50
CA ILE A 126 18.87 0.23 3.59
C ILE A 126 19.34 1.57 3.01
N GLY A 127 18.87 2.66 3.61
CA GLY A 127 19.23 4.03 3.22
C GLY A 127 18.27 4.66 2.21
N GLU A 128 17.35 3.88 1.63
CA GLU A 128 16.30 4.39 0.77
C GLU A 128 15.11 4.93 1.56
N SER A 129 14.36 5.83 0.94
CA SER A 129 13.15 6.42 1.51
C SER A 129 11.90 5.85 0.84
N TYR A 130 10.92 5.48 1.66
CA TYR A 130 9.68 4.87 1.24
C TYR A 130 8.50 5.63 1.85
N ALA A 131 7.37 5.64 1.15
CA ALA A 131 6.11 6.20 1.65
C ALA A 131 5.12 5.06 1.89
N ILE A 132 4.48 5.07 3.07
CA ILE A 132 3.40 4.17 3.43
C ILE A 132 2.19 5.05 3.74
N GLU A 133 1.03 4.71 3.18
CA GLU A 133 -0.22 5.45 3.36
C GLU A 133 -1.29 4.52 3.95
N PHE A 134 -2.02 5.02 4.93
CA PHE A 134 -3.18 4.36 5.53
C PHE A 134 -4.33 5.34 5.58
N PHE A 135 -5.54 4.85 5.27
CA PHE A 135 -6.77 5.62 5.37
C PHE A 135 -7.54 5.15 6.60
N GLN A 136 -7.91 6.09 7.46
CA GLN A 136 -8.72 5.84 8.64
C GLN A 136 -10.00 6.66 8.56
N ALA A 137 -11.14 6.01 8.79
CA ALA A 137 -12.38 6.71 9.10
C ALA A 137 -12.35 7.16 10.57
N VAL A 138 -12.51 8.46 10.82
CA VAL A 138 -12.74 8.99 12.17
C VAL A 138 -14.25 9.02 12.38
N VAL A 139 -14.74 8.20 13.32
CA VAL A 139 -16.16 8.11 13.70
C VAL A 139 -16.33 8.67 15.11
#